data_AF-A0A2M7R9R2-F1
#
_entry.id   AF-A0A2M7R9R2-F1
#
_cell.length_a   1.000
_cell.length_b   1.000
_cell.length_c   1.000
_cell.angle_alpha   90.00
_cell.angle_beta   90.00
_cell.angle_gamma   90.00
#
_symmetry.space_group_name_H-M   'P 1'
#
loop_
_entity.id
_entity.type
_entity.pdbx_description
1 polymer ?
#
loop_
_entity_poly.entity_id
_entity_poly.type
_entity_poly.pdbx_seq_one_letter_code
_entity_poly.pdbx_strand_id
1 'polypeptide(L)'
;MEEAPQPREIIFQGENTDTKEIKNKIDSYFENLQKEGWTEKDTKKMWDLFLEKYRRSMKSAGWKKKKITNEYRSQITTELLAEIRMMTEGILKERKESLTPELLNRYGAEQEFLRRIEDIKETKKVVVLINFDLDGFKATNDTFGHLAGDRLLTQIGTNIYNAIKSEDVGIRFSGDEFGILISIPESKQDEIKAIVDRITKKIETKTKREDGTTQSISVGYTVVTPEMSEKENLFKESRKKADKASEISKLIRTKELLDQKSDLDSTSRIISSDKIEEYLNEEEIEKLSYIRQVMRPMQEVLKNKTEQEIVEHALECYSKLVEKK
;
A
#
# COMPACT_ATOMS: atom_id res chain seq x y z
N MET A 1 8.02 -31.79 -1.54
CA MET A 1 8.35 -30.73 -0.57
C MET A 1 9.65 -30.15 -1.06
N GLU A 2 9.59 -29.08 -1.86
CA GLU A 2 10.80 -28.38 -2.32
C GLU A 2 11.31 -27.50 -1.19
N GLU A 3 12.58 -27.69 -0.84
CA GLU A 3 13.28 -26.90 0.17
C GLU A 3 13.34 -25.42 -0.23
N ALA A 4 13.19 -24.55 0.77
CA ALA A 4 13.32 -23.11 0.60
C ALA A 4 14.69 -22.75 -0.02
N PRO A 5 14.77 -21.76 -0.93
CA PRO A 5 16.02 -21.37 -1.55
C PRO A 5 16.99 -20.81 -0.49
N GLN A 6 18.09 -21.52 -0.28
CA GLN A 6 19.18 -21.12 0.61
C GLN A 6 19.74 -19.73 0.25
N PRO A 7 20.11 -18.89 1.24
CA PRO A 7 20.67 -17.56 1.00
C PRO A 7 21.95 -17.66 0.17
N ARG A 8 22.02 -16.95 -0.97
CA ARG A 8 23.22 -16.88 -1.81
C ARG A 8 24.36 -16.24 -1.01
N GLU A 9 25.32 -17.07 -0.57
CA GLU A 9 26.45 -16.71 0.29
C GLU A 9 27.31 -15.57 -0.28
N ILE A 10 27.86 -14.76 0.64
CA ILE A 10 29.06 -13.96 0.35
C ILE A 10 30.23 -14.93 0.22
N ILE A 11 30.58 -15.33 -1.00
CA ILE A 11 31.76 -16.18 -1.24
C ILE A 11 33.01 -15.30 -1.16
N PHE A 12 33.68 -15.34 -0.01
CA PHE A 12 35.02 -14.79 0.13
C PHE A 12 36.01 -15.78 -0.51
N GLN A 13 36.55 -15.48 -1.70
CA GLN A 13 37.62 -16.32 -2.27
C GLN A 13 38.84 -16.31 -1.33
N GLY A 14 39.21 -17.50 -0.82
CA GLY A 14 40.27 -17.73 0.16
C GLY A 14 39.75 -17.71 1.59
N GLU A 15 39.43 -18.89 2.16
CA GLU A 15 39.02 -19.04 3.56
C GLU A 15 40.25 -18.98 4.46
N ASN A 16 40.37 -17.90 5.24
CA ASN A 16 41.27 -17.79 6.37
C ASN A 16 40.42 -17.39 7.60
N THR A 17 40.87 -17.64 8.83
CA THR A 17 40.07 -17.50 10.06
C THR A 17 39.32 -16.17 10.18
N ASP A 18 39.92 -15.06 9.71
CA ASP A 18 39.32 -13.71 9.75
C ASP A 18 38.09 -13.53 8.85
N THR A 19 38.00 -14.23 7.70
CA THR A 19 36.81 -14.11 6.83
C THR A 19 35.60 -14.80 7.43
N LYS A 20 35.82 -15.83 8.27
CA LYS A 20 34.77 -16.50 9.05
C LYS A 20 34.22 -15.59 10.15
N GLU A 21 35.07 -14.81 10.81
CA GLU A 21 34.66 -13.86 11.84
C GLU A 21 33.81 -12.73 11.28
N ILE A 22 34.18 -12.19 10.11
CA ILE A 22 33.40 -11.19 9.38
C ILE A 22 32.02 -11.75 9.00
N LYS A 23 31.96 -12.98 8.46
CA LYS A 23 30.71 -13.65 8.10
C LYS A 23 29.80 -13.81 9.33
N ASN A 24 30.33 -14.36 10.42
CA ASN A 24 29.58 -14.54 11.67
C ASN A 24 29.03 -13.21 12.21
N LYS A 25 29.78 -12.11 12.10
CA LYS A 25 29.33 -10.78 12.54
C LYS A 25 28.13 -10.29 11.73
N ILE A 26 28.14 -10.52 10.42
CA ILE A 26 27.03 -10.16 9.53
C ILE A 26 25.81 -11.05 9.86
N ASP A 27 25.99 -12.37 9.87
CA ASP A 27 24.92 -13.33 10.11
C ASP A 27 24.25 -13.08 11.46
N SER A 28 25.05 -12.89 12.52
CA SER A 28 24.55 -12.60 13.87
C SER A 28 23.70 -11.32 13.95
N TYR A 29 24.05 -10.28 13.19
CA TYR A 29 23.26 -9.06 13.14
C TYR A 29 21.87 -9.32 12.54
N PHE A 30 21.80 -9.97 11.39
CA PHE A 30 20.53 -10.22 10.70
C PHE A 30 19.65 -11.27 11.40
N GLU A 31 20.25 -12.25 12.07
CA GLU A 31 19.53 -13.16 12.97
C GLU A 31 18.89 -12.41 14.16
N ASN A 32 19.57 -11.40 14.70
CA ASN A 32 19.03 -10.63 15.82
C ASN A 32 17.89 -9.70 15.42
N LEU A 33 17.86 -9.17 14.19
CA LEU A 33 16.74 -8.36 13.71
C LEU A 33 15.40 -9.09 13.83
N GLN A 34 15.37 -10.40 13.54
CA GLN A 34 14.14 -11.20 13.70
C GLN A 34 13.68 -11.27 15.16
N LYS A 35 14.62 -11.37 16.11
CA LYS A 35 14.32 -11.34 17.56
C LYS A 35 13.84 -9.96 18.01
N GLU A 36 14.24 -8.90 17.32
CA GLU A 36 13.82 -7.52 17.57
C GLU A 36 12.47 -7.16 16.91
N GLY A 37 11.76 -8.16 16.37
CA GLY A 37 10.42 -7.99 15.81
C GLY A 37 10.38 -7.66 14.32
N TRP A 38 11.50 -7.78 13.61
CA TRP A 38 11.49 -7.69 12.15
C TRP A 38 10.90 -8.96 11.54
N THR A 39 10.05 -8.79 10.52
CA THR A 39 9.59 -9.91 9.72
C THR A 39 10.76 -10.52 8.93
N GLU A 40 10.64 -11.79 8.56
CA GLU A 40 11.62 -12.45 7.69
C GLU A 40 11.78 -11.69 6.36
N LYS A 41 10.67 -11.17 5.82
CA LYS A 41 10.62 -10.35 4.59
C LYS A 41 11.43 -9.06 4.72
N ASP A 42 11.24 -8.32 5.82
CA ASP A 42 11.94 -7.05 6.03
C ASP A 42 13.42 -7.26 6.36
N THR A 43 13.73 -8.32 7.11
CA THR A 43 15.12 -8.70 7.41
C THR A 43 15.89 -9.00 6.12
N LYS A 44 15.28 -9.73 5.18
CA LYS A 44 15.86 -10.02 3.87
C LYS A 44 16.12 -8.75 3.05
N LYS A 45 15.23 -7.75 3.09
CA LYS A 45 15.46 -6.47 2.42
C LYS A 45 16.69 -5.74 2.96
N MET A 46 16.87 -5.72 4.28
CA MET A 46 18.03 -5.09 4.91
C MET A 46 19.33 -5.84 4.55
N TRP A 47 19.26 -7.17 4.45
CA TRP A 47 20.36 -8.00 3.98
C TRP A 47 20.76 -7.66 2.53
N ASP A 48 19.79 -7.61 1.63
CA ASP A 48 20.04 -7.31 0.21
C ASP A 48 20.65 -5.90 0.03
N LEU A 49 20.14 -4.91 0.79
CA LEU A 49 20.71 -3.56 0.82
C LEU A 49 22.15 -3.53 1.33
N PHE A 50 22.44 -4.25 2.41
CA PHE A 50 23.80 -4.40 2.94
C PHE A 50 24.74 -5.01 1.88
N LEU A 51 24.32 -6.09 1.23
CA LEU A 51 25.10 -6.76 0.19
C LEU A 51 25.40 -5.83 -1.00
N GLU A 52 24.41 -5.08 -1.46
CA GLU A 52 24.57 -4.14 -2.56
C GLU A 52 25.63 -3.08 -2.24
N LYS A 53 25.52 -2.45 -1.06
CA LYS A 53 26.47 -1.46 -0.57
C LYS A 53 27.87 -2.04 -0.37
N TYR A 54 27.95 -3.22 0.23
CA TYR A 54 29.22 -3.94 0.43
C TYR A 54 29.93 -4.20 -0.89
N ARG A 55 29.20 -4.72 -1.91
CA ARG A 55 29.75 -4.95 -3.25
C ARG A 55 30.23 -3.67 -3.92
N ARG A 56 29.49 -2.55 -3.78
CA ARG A 56 29.91 -1.24 -4.31
C ARG A 56 31.20 -0.75 -3.66
N SER A 57 31.35 -0.86 -2.35
CA SER A 57 32.57 -0.49 -1.62
C SER A 57 33.78 -1.31 -2.07
N MET A 58 33.61 -2.63 -2.26
CA MET A 58 34.68 -3.51 -2.76
C MET A 58 35.10 -3.15 -4.19
N LYS A 59 34.13 -2.88 -5.09
CA LYS A 59 34.43 -2.42 -6.45
C LYS A 59 35.19 -1.09 -6.45
N SER A 60 34.74 -0.10 -5.67
CA SER A 60 35.40 1.22 -5.59
C SER A 60 36.84 1.11 -5.09
N ALA A 61 37.11 0.24 -4.10
CA ALA A 61 38.46 -0.02 -3.61
C ALA A 61 39.37 -0.63 -4.69
N GLY A 62 38.84 -1.57 -5.47
CA GLY A 62 39.54 -2.18 -6.61
C GLY A 62 39.91 -1.16 -7.70
N TRP A 63 39.00 -0.25 -8.04
CA TRP A 63 39.27 0.84 -8.99
C TRP A 63 40.34 1.82 -8.49
N LYS A 64 40.40 2.05 -7.16
CA LYS A 64 41.43 2.87 -6.52
C LYS A 64 42.77 2.13 -6.31
N LYS A 65 42.93 0.93 -6.89
CA LYS A 65 44.10 0.04 -6.70
C LYS A 65 44.44 -0.22 -5.22
N LYS A 66 43.47 -0.09 -4.30
CA LYS A 66 43.69 -0.41 -2.88
C LYS A 66 43.79 -1.93 -2.73
N LYS A 67 44.78 -2.41 -1.98
CA LYS A 67 44.84 -3.82 -1.58
C LYS A 67 43.66 -4.10 -0.65
N ILE A 68 42.76 -5.00 -1.05
CA ILE A 68 41.62 -5.42 -0.23
C ILE A 68 42.15 -6.42 0.82
N THR A 69 42.51 -5.90 1.99
CA THR A 69 42.95 -6.71 3.14
C THR A 69 41.74 -7.18 3.98
N ASN A 70 41.94 -8.17 4.85
CA ASN A 70 40.92 -8.58 5.82
C ASN A 70 40.54 -7.43 6.76
N GLU A 71 41.53 -6.62 7.17
CA GLU A 71 41.32 -5.41 7.96
C GLU A 71 40.39 -4.41 7.25
N TYR A 72 40.61 -4.19 5.95
CA TYR A 72 39.72 -3.35 5.14
C TYR A 72 38.30 -3.93 5.03
N ARG A 73 38.17 -5.25 4.83
CA ARG A 73 36.85 -5.92 4.80
C ARG A 73 36.13 -5.78 6.14
N SER A 74 36.83 -5.94 7.26
CA SER A 74 36.28 -5.81 8.62
C SER A 74 35.85 -4.38 8.91
N GLN A 75 36.67 -3.39 8.52
CA GLN A 75 36.33 -1.97 8.63
C GLN A 75 35.04 -1.64 7.87
N ILE A 76 34.99 -1.96 6.56
CA ILE A 76 33.82 -1.69 5.72
C ILE A 76 32.58 -2.42 6.24
N THR A 77 32.72 -3.68 6.69
CA THR A 77 31.61 -4.43 7.28
C THR A 77 31.07 -3.71 8.52
N THR A 78 31.96 -3.24 9.40
CA THR A 78 31.56 -2.54 10.64
C THR A 78 30.87 -1.21 10.34
N GLU A 79 31.39 -0.42 9.40
CA GLU A 79 30.79 0.84 8.97
C GLU A 79 29.39 0.61 8.37
N LEU A 80 29.25 -0.35 7.46
CA LEU A 80 27.96 -0.65 6.82
C LEU A 80 26.95 -1.26 7.80
N LEU A 81 27.37 -2.13 8.71
CA LEU A 81 26.47 -2.66 9.74
C LEU A 81 25.98 -1.55 10.69
N ALA A 82 26.85 -0.59 11.05
CA ALA A 82 26.42 0.57 11.84
C ALA A 82 25.40 1.44 11.09
N GLU A 83 25.60 1.66 9.80
CA GLU A 83 24.65 2.40 8.95
C GLU A 83 23.30 1.69 8.86
N ILE A 84 23.31 0.38 8.57
CA ILE A 84 22.08 -0.44 8.51
C ILE A 84 21.39 -0.43 9.88
N ARG A 85 22.15 -0.52 10.98
CA ARG A 85 21.61 -0.46 12.34
C ARG A 85 20.85 0.82 12.61
N MET A 86 21.45 1.97 12.31
CA MET A 86 20.77 3.27 12.48
C MET A 86 19.49 3.36 11.65
N MET A 87 19.50 2.84 10.41
CA MET A 87 18.30 2.78 9.58
C MET A 87 17.23 1.87 10.19
N THR A 88 17.61 0.67 10.63
CA THR A 88 16.65 -0.29 11.21
C THR A 88 16.06 0.22 12.53
N GLU A 89 16.86 0.87 13.39
CA GLU A 89 16.38 1.48 14.64
C GLU A 89 15.42 2.64 14.36
N GLY A 90 15.74 3.49 13.37
CA GLY A 90 14.86 4.57 12.92
C GLY A 90 13.51 4.03 12.40
N ILE A 91 13.55 3.00 11.55
CA ILE A 91 12.35 2.34 11.02
C ILE A 91 11.53 1.71 12.15
N LEU A 92 12.17 1.03 13.11
CA LEU A 92 11.48 0.44 14.26
C LEU A 92 10.81 1.50 15.13
N LYS A 93 11.47 2.64 15.35
CA LYS A 93 10.90 3.75 16.11
C LYS A 93 9.67 4.31 15.40
N GLU A 94 9.77 4.59 14.11
CA GLU A 94 8.63 5.07 13.30
C GLU A 94 7.48 4.05 13.28
N ARG A 95 7.79 2.76 13.14
CA ARG A 95 6.79 1.68 13.23
C ARG A 95 6.10 1.65 14.58
N LYS A 96 6.84 1.71 15.69
CA LYS A 96 6.27 1.68 17.04
C LYS A 96 5.32 2.86 17.33
N GLU A 97 5.58 4.00 16.72
CA GLU A 97 4.74 5.20 16.84
C GLU A 97 3.58 5.22 15.83
N SER A 98 3.57 4.31 14.84
CA SER A 98 2.52 4.19 13.84
C SER A 98 1.30 3.43 14.37
N LEU A 99 0.10 3.92 14.06
CA LEU A 99 -1.16 3.21 14.33
C LEU A 99 -1.31 1.92 13.50
N THR A 100 -0.52 1.79 12.43
CA THR A 100 -0.57 0.67 11.48
C THR A 100 0.85 0.18 11.17
N PRO A 101 1.57 -0.40 12.14
CA PRO A 101 2.99 -0.75 12.02
C PRO A 101 3.29 -1.82 10.96
N GLU A 102 2.28 -2.61 10.57
CA GLU A 102 2.38 -3.68 9.57
C GLU A 102 2.33 -3.17 8.13
N LEU A 103 1.93 -1.91 7.94
CA LEU A 103 1.76 -1.29 6.62
C LEU A 103 2.94 -0.40 6.27
N LEU A 104 3.26 -0.34 4.97
CA LEU A 104 4.24 0.61 4.46
C LEU A 104 3.64 2.02 4.47
N ASN A 105 4.46 3.01 4.81
CA ASN A 105 4.14 4.41 4.53
C ASN A 105 4.28 4.71 3.02
N ARG A 106 3.91 5.93 2.60
CA ARG A 106 4.00 6.37 1.20
C ARG A 106 5.39 6.15 0.59
N TYR A 107 6.45 6.46 1.33
CA TYR A 107 7.82 6.31 0.84
C TYR A 107 8.18 4.83 0.62
N GLY A 108 7.88 3.97 1.59
CA GLY A 108 8.10 2.53 1.48
C GLY A 108 7.31 1.90 0.34
N ALA A 109 6.09 2.37 0.09
CA ALA A 109 5.28 1.94 -1.04
C ALA A 109 5.94 2.27 -2.39
N GLU A 110 6.48 3.48 -2.54
CA GLU A 110 7.19 3.90 -3.76
C GLU A 110 8.42 3.05 -4.01
N GLN A 111 9.25 2.79 -2.98
CA GLN A 111 10.43 1.94 -3.11
C GLN A 111 10.06 0.50 -3.51
N GLU A 112 9.04 -0.09 -2.86
CA GLU A 112 8.59 -1.44 -3.18
C GLU A 112 7.95 -1.53 -4.58
N PHE A 113 7.24 -0.48 -5.00
CA PHE A 113 6.72 -0.37 -6.37
C PHE A 113 7.85 -0.39 -7.38
N LEU A 114 8.84 0.50 -7.27
CA LEU A 114 9.96 0.58 -8.20
C LEU A 114 10.71 -0.74 -8.28
N ARG A 115 10.98 -1.38 -7.13
CA ARG A 115 11.61 -2.70 -7.05
C ARG A 115 10.85 -3.79 -7.82
N ARG A 116 9.51 -3.76 -7.83
CA ARG A 116 8.69 -4.72 -8.59
C ARG A 116 8.66 -4.42 -10.08
N ILE A 117 8.85 -3.16 -10.45
CA ILE A 117 8.92 -2.73 -11.85
C ILE A 117 10.26 -3.11 -12.48
N GLU A 118 11.37 -3.14 -11.72
CA GLU A 118 12.71 -3.49 -12.24
C GLU A 118 12.73 -4.80 -13.05
N ASP A 119 12.13 -5.87 -12.52
CA ASP A 119 12.13 -7.20 -13.16
C ASP A 119 10.77 -7.57 -13.79
N ILE A 120 9.88 -6.60 -14.02
CA ILE A 120 8.50 -6.87 -14.45
C ILE A 120 8.43 -7.58 -15.81
N LYS A 121 9.34 -7.22 -16.73
CA LYS A 121 9.47 -7.84 -18.07
C LYS A 121 9.95 -9.28 -17.98
N GLU A 122 10.95 -9.54 -17.13
CA GLU A 122 11.54 -10.88 -16.98
C GLU A 122 10.58 -11.83 -16.26
N THR A 123 9.86 -11.33 -15.26
CA THR A 123 8.96 -12.13 -14.44
C THR A 123 7.62 -12.44 -15.11
N LYS A 124 7.30 -11.80 -16.25
CA LYS A 124 5.99 -11.90 -16.94
C LYS A 124 4.82 -11.67 -15.98
N LYS A 125 4.96 -10.64 -15.15
CA LYS A 125 3.97 -10.22 -14.17
C LYS A 125 3.46 -8.84 -14.50
N VAL A 126 2.30 -8.52 -13.97
CA VAL A 126 1.82 -7.16 -13.82
C VAL A 126 1.88 -6.76 -12.35
N VAL A 127 2.05 -5.47 -12.11
CA VAL A 127 1.95 -4.88 -10.78
C VAL A 127 0.60 -4.17 -10.68
N VAL A 128 -0.18 -4.49 -9.66
CA VAL A 128 -1.48 -3.85 -9.43
C VAL A 128 -1.38 -3.00 -8.17
N LEU A 129 -1.63 -1.71 -8.33
CA LEU A 129 -1.74 -0.76 -7.23
C LEU A 129 -3.22 -0.54 -6.95
N ILE A 130 -3.67 -1.00 -5.78
CA ILE A 130 -5.04 -0.84 -5.28
C ILE A 130 -5.02 0.31 -4.27
N ASN A 131 -5.90 1.27 -4.42
CA ASN A 131 -6.09 2.39 -3.50
C ASN A 131 -7.53 2.39 -3.01
N PHE A 132 -7.71 2.71 -1.74
CA PHE A 132 -9.04 2.86 -1.16
C PHE A 132 -9.04 3.77 0.06
N ASP A 133 -10.22 4.30 0.34
CA ASP A 133 -10.51 5.14 1.49
C ASP A 133 -11.62 4.53 2.34
N LEU A 134 -11.62 4.88 3.63
CA LEU A 134 -12.67 4.48 4.56
C LEU A 134 -13.91 5.36 4.39
N ASP A 135 -15.03 4.77 3.97
CA ASP A 135 -16.26 5.52 3.78
C ASP A 135 -16.76 6.10 5.11
N GLY A 136 -16.94 7.42 5.17
CA GLY A 136 -17.47 8.11 6.35
C GLY A 136 -16.52 8.17 7.55
N PHE A 137 -15.21 8.04 7.35
CA PHE A 137 -14.22 8.12 8.44
C PHE A 137 -14.29 9.43 9.25
N LYS A 138 -14.42 10.57 8.57
CA LYS A 138 -14.59 11.86 9.25
C LYS A 138 -15.83 11.87 10.15
N ALA A 139 -16.95 11.33 9.68
CA ALA A 139 -18.17 11.22 10.48
C ALA A 139 -17.98 10.31 11.71
N THR A 140 -17.18 9.24 11.59
CA THR A 140 -16.77 8.42 12.75
C THR A 140 -16.04 9.27 13.79
N ASN A 141 -15.04 10.07 13.37
CA ASN A 141 -14.31 10.96 14.28
C ASN A 141 -15.21 12.01 14.92
N ASP A 142 -16.09 12.63 14.15
CA ASP A 142 -16.96 13.71 14.61
C ASP A 142 -18.04 13.21 15.59
N THR A 143 -18.41 11.92 15.50
CA THR A 143 -19.46 11.29 16.32
C THR A 143 -18.88 10.60 17.56
N PHE A 144 -17.79 9.85 17.40
CA PHE A 144 -17.22 8.98 18.44
C PHE A 144 -15.86 9.44 18.96
N GLY A 145 -15.32 10.52 18.41
CA GLY A 145 -14.02 11.10 18.78
C GLY A 145 -12.83 10.45 18.07
N HIS A 146 -11.69 11.15 18.08
CA HIS A 146 -10.48 10.71 17.40
C HIS A 146 -9.95 9.36 17.88
N LEU A 147 -10.12 9.02 19.16
CA LEU A 147 -9.71 7.71 19.69
C LEU A 147 -10.48 6.54 19.03
N ALA A 148 -11.74 6.76 18.64
CA ALA A 148 -12.50 5.78 17.88
C ALA A 148 -11.97 5.67 16.44
N GLY A 149 -11.61 6.79 15.82
CA GLY A 149 -10.92 6.81 14.54
C GLY A 149 -9.58 6.06 14.57
N ASP A 150 -8.77 6.28 15.60
CA ASP A 150 -7.48 5.59 15.76
C ASP A 150 -7.67 4.08 15.89
N ARG A 151 -8.66 3.64 16.69
CA ARG A 151 -9.02 2.21 16.79
C ARG A 151 -9.44 1.64 15.43
N LEU A 152 -10.26 2.36 14.68
CA LEU A 152 -10.71 1.95 13.35
C LEU A 152 -9.53 1.84 12.36
N LEU A 153 -8.62 2.80 12.37
CA LEU A 153 -7.41 2.79 11.54
C LEU A 153 -6.50 1.61 11.87
N THR A 154 -6.27 1.33 13.16
CA THR A 154 -5.49 0.18 13.61
C THR A 154 -6.15 -1.13 13.18
N GLN A 155 -7.48 -1.27 13.37
CA GLN A 155 -8.21 -2.45 12.94
C GLN A 155 -8.11 -2.68 11.43
N ILE A 156 -8.27 -1.63 10.62
CA ILE A 156 -8.09 -1.69 9.16
C ILE A 156 -6.67 -2.14 8.82
N GLY A 157 -5.65 -1.59 9.47
CA GLY A 157 -4.25 -1.96 9.25
C GLY A 157 -4.00 -3.46 9.45
N THR A 158 -4.43 -3.98 10.59
CA THR A 158 -4.35 -5.42 10.90
C THR A 158 -5.15 -6.28 9.93
N ASN A 159 -6.35 -5.83 9.53
CA ASN A 159 -7.21 -6.57 8.61
C ASN A 159 -6.64 -6.60 7.18
N ILE A 160 -6.03 -5.52 6.70
CA ILE A 160 -5.28 -5.50 5.43
C ILE A 160 -4.16 -6.52 5.48
N TYR A 161 -3.31 -6.47 6.52
CA TYR A 161 -2.19 -7.38 6.68
C TYR A 161 -2.62 -8.86 6.64
N ASN A 162 -3.74 -9.18 7.29
CA ASN A 162 -4.30 -10.54 7.32
C ASN A 162 -5.05 -10.95 6.03
N ALA A 163 -5.49 -10.00 5.21
CA ALA A 163 -6.27 -10.27 4.00
C ALA A 163 -5.39 -10.62 2.78
N ILE A 164 -4.15 -10.12 2.77
CA ILE A 164 -3.18 -10.23 1.68
C ILE A 164 -2.24 -11.43 1.85
N LYS A 165 -1.49 -11.78 0.80
CA LYS A 165 -0.47 -12.84 0.87
C LYS A 165 0.86 -12.30 1.39
N SER A 166 1.78 -13.21 1.73
CA SER A 166 3.14 -12.87 2.19
C SER A 166 3.94 -12.01 1.22
N GLU A 167 3.77 -12.23 -0.09
CA GLU A 167 4.46 -11.48 -1.15
C GLU A 167 3.85 -10.09 -1.39
N ASP A 168 2.57 -9.90 -1.08
CA ASP A 168 1.86 -8.65 -1.22
C ASP A 168 2.29 -7.65 -0.14
N VAL A 169 1.98 -6.37 -0.31
CA VAL A 169 2.21 -5.36 0.73
C VAL A 169 0.99 -4.48 0.91
N GLY A 170 0.63 -4.23 2.16
CA GLY A 170 -0.35 -3.22 2.53
C GLY A 170 0.34 -1.88 2.78
N ILE A 171 -0.38 -0.79 2.52
CA ILE A 171 0.13 0.57 2.50
C ILE A 171 -0.86 1.47 3.23
N ARG A 172 -0.36 2.40 4.03
CA ARG A 172 -1.11 3.56 4.50
C ARG A 172 -0.44 4.82 3.95
N PHE A 173 -1.15 5.53 3.07
CA PHE A 173 -0.58 6.68 2.40
C PHE A 173 -0.60 7.93 3.28
N SER A 174 -1.75 8.21 3.89
CA SER A 174 -2.00 9.32 4.80
C SER A 174 -3.36 9.11 5.45
N GLY A 175 -3.68 9.79 6.58
CA GLY A 175 -5.04 9.82 7.14
C GLY A 175 -5.78 8.47 7.13
N ASP A 176 -6.88 8.41 6.39
CA ASP A 176 -7.74 7.27 6.07
C ASP A 176 -7.52 6.69 4.65
N GLU A 177 -6.47 7.11 3.96
CA GLU A 177 -6.07 6.62 2.64
C GLU A 177 -5.16 5.39 2.78
N PHE A 178 -5.60 4.26 2.23
CA PHE A 178 -4.88 3.00 2.23
C PHE A 178 -4.63 2.51 0.81
N GLY A 179 -3.70 1.56 0.70
CA GLY A 179 -3.46 0.86 -0.55
C GLY A 179 -2.88 -0.52 -0.34
N ILE A 180 -2.87 -1.29 -1.42
CA ILE A 180 -2.28 -2.62 -1.48
C ILE A 180 -1.54 -2.73 -2.82
N LEU A 181 -0.34 -3.28 -2.76
CA LEU A 181 0.45 -3.56 -3.95
C LEU A 181 0.63 -5.06 -4.10
N ILE A 182 0.12 -5.59 -5.20
CA ILE A 182 0.16 -7.03 -5.53
C ILE A 182 0.86 -7.24 -6.87
N SER A 183 1.42 -8.43 -7.06
CA SER A 183 2.02 -8.85 -8.34
C SER A 183 1.33 -10.12 -8.83
N ILE A 184 0.79 -10.07 -10.04
CA ILE A 184 0.00 -11.15 -10.61
C ILE A 184 0.63 -11.56 -11.94
N PRO A 185 0.65 -12.86 -12.31
CA PRO A 185 1.07 -13.27 -13.65
C PRO A 185 0.28 -12.52 -14.72
N GLU A 186 0.95 -12.09 -15.78
CA GLU A 186 0.32 -11.33 -16.87
C GLU A 186 -0.84 -12.09 -17.52
N SER A 187 -0.75 -13.43 -17.60
CA SER A 187 -1.81 -14.31 -18.09
C SER A 187 -3.08 -14.35 -17.23
N LYS A 188 -3.06 -13.75 -16.03
CA LYS A 188 -4.17 -13.72 -15.07
C LYS A 188 -4.74 -12.31 -14.86
N GLN A 189 -4.51 -11.40 -15.81
CA GLN A 189 -5.05 -10.04 -15.71
C GLN A 189 -6.58 -10.00 -15.55
N ASP A 190 -7.30 -10.92 -16.20
CA ASP A 190 -8.77 -11.02 -16.09
C ASP A 190 -9.25 -11.41 -14.68
N GLU A 191 -8.37 -12.01 -13.86
CA GLU A 191 -8.68 -12.39 -12.47
C GLU A 191 -8.48 -11.23 -11.48
N ILE A 192 -7.90 -10.09 -11.89
CA ILE A 192 -7.53 -8.98 -11.00
C ILE A 192 -8.75 -8.48 -10.22
N LYS A 193 -9.87 -8.20 -10.89
CA LYS A 193 -11.07 -7.70 -10.22
C LYS A 193 -11.58 -8.67 -9.15
N ALA A 194 -11.55 -9.98 -9.43
CA ALA A 194 -11.95 -11.01 -8.47
C ALA A 194 -10.99 -11.12 -7.28
N ILE A 195 -9.69 -10.92 -7.50
CA ILE A 195 -8.68 -10.89 -6.44
C ILE A 195 -8.90 -9.66 -5.54
N VAL A 196 -9.08 -8.47 -6.14
CA VAL A 196 -9.37 -7.23 -5.41
C VAL A 196 -10.66 -7.40 -4.60
N ASP A 197 -11.71 -7.95 -5.19
CA ASP A 197 -12.98 -8.22 -4.51
C ASP A 197 -12.82 -9.09 -3.26
N ARG A 198 -12.10 -10.20 -3.39
CA ARG A 198 -11.84 -11.09 -2.27
C ARG A 198 -11.07 -10.38 -1.15
N ILE A 199 -10.10 -9.52 -1.49
CA ILE A 199 -9.34 -8.75 -0.50
C ILE A 199 -10.26 -7.73 0.18
N THR A 200 -11.02 -6.96 -0.59
CA THR A 200 -12.00 -5.97 -0.10
C THR A 200 -12.99 -6.61 0.88
N LYS A 201 -13.63 -7.71 0.49
CA LYS A 201 -14.58 -8.43 1.36
C LYS A 201 -13.95 -8.90 2.67
N LYS A 202 -12.70 -9.41 2.63
CA LYS A 202 -12.00 -9.83 3.85
C LYS A 202 -11.71 -8.66 4.79
N ILE A 203 -11.41 -7.49 4.24
CA ILE A 203 -11.17 -6.27 5.02
C ILE A 203 -12.49 -5.78 5.62
N GLU A 204 -13.53 -5.59 4.80
CA GLU A 204 -14.82 -5.05 5.26
C GLU A 204 -15.46 -5.96 6.31
N THR A 205 -15.62 -7.25 6.03
CA THR A 205 -16.32 -8.19 6.94
C THR A 205 -15.71 -8.29 8.35
N LYS A 206 -14.40 -8.02 8.46
CA LYS A 206 -13.66 -8.03 9.73
C LYS A 206 -13.49 -6.65 10.38
N THR A 207 -13.93 -5.58 9.71
CA THR A 207 -13.80 -4.22 10.21
C THR A 207 -15.15 -3.70 10.68
N LYS A 208 -15.22 -3.32 11.95
CA LYS A 208 -16.43 -2.83 12.59
C LYS A 208 -16.23 -1.39 13.04
N ARG A 209 -17.23 -0.56 12.79
CA ARG A 209 -17.31 0.79 13.34
C ARG A 209 -17.71 0.69 14.81
N GLU A 210 -17.57 1.81 15.52
CA GLU A 210 -17.88 1.88 16.96
C GLU A 210 -19.36 1.57 17.25
N ASP A 211 -20.26 1.85 16.31
CA ASP A 211 -21.70 1.52 16.38
C ASP A 211 -22.02 0.05 16.03
N GLY A 212 -21.00 -0.78 15.77
CA GLY A 212 -21.15 -2.20 15.42
C GLY A 212 -21.46 -2.47 13.94
N THR A 213 -21.67 -1.43 13.13
CA THR A 213 -21.85 -1.59 11.69
C THR A 213 -20.54 -1.95 10.98
N THR A 214 -20.64 -2.52 9.78
CA THR A 214 -19.46 -2.86 8.97
C THR A 214 -18.86 -1.60 8.35
N GLN A 215 -17.55 -1.42 8.43
CA GLN A 215 -16.86 -0.35 7.70
C GLN A 215 -16.75 -0.73 6.21
N SER A 216 -17.38 0.04 5.34
CA SER A 216 -17.21 -0.11 3.89
C SER A 216 -16.02 0.70 3.37
N ILE A 217 -15.50 0.31 2.20
CA ILE A 217 -14.40 1.01 1.53
C ILE A 217 -14.73 1.27 0.06
N SER A 218 -14.24 2.39 -0.47
CA SER A 218 -14.33 2.73 -1.88
C SER A 218 -13.01 2.42 -2.58
N VAL A 219 -13.03 1.57 -3.62
CA VAL A 219 -11.81 0.92 -4.14
C VAL A 219 -11.57 1.24 -5.61
N GLY A 220 -10.39 1.78 -5.89
CA GLY A 220 -9.85 1.95 -7.23
C GLY A 220 -8.54 1.20 -7.41
N TYR A 221 -8.25 0.71 -8.61
CA TYR A 221 -6.94 0.10 -8.87
C TYR A 221 -6.40 0.46 -10.26
N THR A 222 -5.08 0.40 -10.39
CA THR A 222 -4.35 0.56 -11.64
C THR A 222 -3.46 -0.64 -11.88
N VAL A 223 -3.46 -1.12 -13.12
CA VAL A 223 -2.58 -2.20 -13.57
C VAL A 223 -1.39 -1.58 -14.29
N VAL A 224 -0.20 -2.02 -13.93
CA VAL A 224 1.06 -1.61 -14.54
C VAL A 224 1.63 -2.81 -15.25
N THR A 225 1.68 -2.72 -16.57
CA THR A 225 2.16 -3.78 -17.45
C THR A 225 3.64 -3.59 -17.79
N PRO A 226 4.32 -4.63 -18.31
CA PRO A 226 5.72 -4.52 -18.71
C PRO A 226 6.01 -3.42 -19.75
N GLU A 227 5.04 -3.06 -20.59
CA GLU A 227 5.16 -1.97 -21.58
C GLU A 227 5.17 -0.58 -20.93
N MET A 228 4.62 -0.46 -19.72
CA MET A 228 4.53 0.80 -18.99
C MET A 228 5.76 1.08 -18.12
N SER A 229 6.65 0.09 -17.94
CA SER A 229 7.73 0.11 -16.94
C SER A 229 8.78 1.20 -17.17
N GLU A 230 8.90 1.71 -18.40
CA GLU A 230 9.92 2.69 -18.80
C GLU A 230 9.47 4.15 -18.60
N LYS A 231 8.22 4.37 -18.17
CA LYS A 231 7.71 5.74 -17.97
C LYS A 231 8.36 6.39 -16.75
N GLU A 232 8.78 7.64 -16.92
CA GLU A 232 9.19 8.47 -15.78
C GLU A 232 8.03 8.69 -14.81
N ASN A 233 8.34 8.82 -13.52
CA ASN A 233 7.35 9.07 -12.45
C ASN A 233 6.20 8.04 -12.40
N LEU A 234 6.44 6.81 -12.86
CA LEU A 234 5.41 5.79 -13.02
C LEU A 234 4.60 5.53 -11.75
N PHE A 235 5.23 5.55 -10.57
CA PHE A 235 4.52 5.40 -9.30
C PHE A 235 3.49 6.52 -9.08
N LYS A 236 3.89 7.78 -9.27
CA LYS A 236 3.03 8.95 -9.10
C LYS A 236 1.85 8.92 -10.06
N GLU A 237 2.09 8.59 -11.33
CA GLU A 237 1.03 8.50 -12.35
C GLU A 237 0.09 7.32 -12.09
N SER A 238 0.63 6.15 -11.71
CA SER A 238 -0.18 4.98 -11.37
C SER A 238 -1.05 5.23 -10.15
N ARG A 239 -0.51 5.91 -9.13
CA ARG A 239 -1.26 6.32 -7.95
C ARG A 239 -2.38 7.30 -8.32
N LYS A 240 -2.10 8.33 -9.11
CA LYS A 240 -3.10 9.31 -9.55
C LYS A 240 -4.26 8.64 -10.29
N LYS A 241 -3.97 7.64 -11.12
CA LYS A 241 -4.98 6.83 -11.81
C LYS A 241 -5.83 5.98 -10.84
N ALA A 242 -5.20 5.32 -9.87
CA ALA A 242 -5.89 4.52 -8.86
C ALA A 242 -6.76 5.40 -7.93
N ASP A 243 -6.26 6.58 -7.55
CA ASP A 243 -7.02 7.59 -6.77
C ASP A 243 -8.25 8.07 -7.56
N LYS A 244 -8.10 8.37 -8.86
CA LYS A 244 -9.24 8.70 -9.73
C LYS A 244 -10.27 7.58 -9.75
N ALA A 245 -9.85 6.33 -9.88
CA ALA A 245 -10.75 5.18 -9.85
C ALA A 245 -11.48 5.01 -8.49
N SER A 246 -10.79 5.27 -7.37
CA SER A 246 -11.40 5.28 -6.03
C SER A 246 -12.45 6.41 -5.90
N GLU A 247 -12.18 7.59 -6.45
CA GLU A 247 -13.20 8.66 -6.48
C GLU A 247 -14.42 8.25 -7.32
N ILE A 248 -14.23 7.56 -8.45
CA ILE A 248 -15.35 7.01 -9.24
C ILE A 248 -16.15 5.98 -8.42
N SER A 249 -15.49 5.11 -7.66
CA SER A 249 -16.17 4.21 -6.70
C SER A 249 -17.07 4.98 -5.72
N LYS A 250 -16.59 6.12 -5.19
CA LYS A 250 -17.38 6.97 -4.28
C LYS A 250 -18.59 7.59 -4.99
N LEU A 251 -18.46 8.00 -6.25
CA LEU A 251 -19.57 8.52 -7.04
C LEU A 251 -20.63 7.44 -7.33
N ILE A 252 -20.20 6.22 -7.63
CA ILE A 252 -21.10 5.08 -7.83
C ILE A 252 -21.87 4.79 -6.54
N ARG A 253 -21.24 4.84 -5.36
CA ARG A 253 -21.95 4.74 -4.08
C ARG A 253 -23.03 5.82 -3.94
N THR A 254 -22.72 7.07 -4.29
CA THR A 254 -23.70 8.16 -4.29
C THR A 254 -24.85 7.87 -5.24
N LYS A 255 -24.58 7.33 -6.44
CA LYS A 255 -25.61 6.89 -7.39
C LYS A 255 -26.48 5.77 -6.83
N GLU A 256 -25.89 4.77 -6.18
CA GLU A 256 -26.65 3.66 -5.57
C GLU A 256 -27.57 4.12 -4.43
N LEU A 257 -27.15 5.12 -3.65
CA LEU A 257 -27.99 5.78 -2.65
C LEU A 257 -29.15 6.55 -3.29
N LEU A 258 -28.88 7.29 -4.37
CA LEU A 258 -29.93 7.98 -5.15
C LEU A 258 -30.96 7.00 -5.73
N ASP A 259 -30.50 5.84 -6.19
CA ASP A 259 -31.33 4.77 -6.74
C ASP A 259 -32.04 3.93 -5.66
N GLN A 260 -31.90 4.28 -4.37
CA GLN A 260 -32.48 3.59 -3.21
C GLN A 260 -32.18 2.08 -3.19
N LYS A 261 -30.98 1.68 -3.66
CA LYS A 261 -30.60 0.26 -3.62
C LYS A 261 -30.43 -0.22 -2.17
N SER A 262 -31.14 -1.28 -1.83
CA SER A 262 -31.11 -1.90 -0.49
C SER A 262 -29.79 -2.61 -0.18
N ASP A 263 -29.14 -3.17 -1.20
CA ASP A 263 -27.83 -3.82 -1.08
C ASP A 263 -26.75 -2.94 -1.71
N LEU A 264 -26.00 -2.25 -0.86
CA LEU A 264 -24.78 -1.55 -1.22
C LEU A 264 -23.61 -2.56 -1.30
N ASP A 265 -23.70 -3.58 -2.15
CA ASP A 265 -22.60 -4.55 -2.32
C ASP A 265 -21.34 -3.86 -2.85
N SER A 266 -20.22 -3.99 -2.14
CA SER A 266 -18.95 -3.34 -2.50
C SER A 266 -18.33 -3.92 -3.78
N THR A 267 -18.78 -5.08 -4.27
CA THR A 267 -18.24 -5.72 -5.48
C THR A 267 -18.49 -4.92 -6.77
N SER A 268 -19.60 -4.18 -6.82
CA SER A 268 -19.96 -3.31 -7.95
C SER A 268 -19.08 -2.06 -7.98
N ARG A 269 -18.43 -1.72 -6.85
CA ARG A 269 -17.67 -0.49 -6.63
C ARG A 269 -16.15 -0.66 -6.73
N ILE A 270 -15.68 -1.77 -7.30
CA ILE A 270 -14.25 -1.99 -7.54
C ILE A 270 -13.91 -1.54 -8.96
N ILE A 271 -13.24 -0.40 -9.07
CA ILE A 271 -13.05 0.31 -10.34
C ILE A 271 -11.62 0.17 -10.84
N SER A 272 -11.46 -0.31 -12.07
CA SER A 272 -10.19 -0.24 -12.79
C SER A 272 -10.02 1.15 -13.38
N SER A 273 -8.83 1.74 -13.24
CA SER A 273 -8.53 3.07 -13.80
C SER A 273 -8.66 3.15 -15.31
N ASP A 274 -8.54 2.03 -16.02
CA ASP A 274 -8.63 1.97 -17.48
C ASP A 274 -10.05 1.66 -17.98
N LYS A 275 -11.02 1.47 -17.07
CA LYS A 275 -12.41 1.11 -17.40
C LYS A 275 -13.44 2.07 -16.81
N ILE A 276 -13.04 3.29 -16.43
CA ILE A 276 -13.95 4.27 -15.79
C ILE A 276 -15.19 4.55 -16.65
N GLU A 277 -15.01 4.68 -17.95
CA GLU A 277 -16.08 4.97 -18.93
C GLU A 277 -17.12 3.84 -19.05
N GLU A 278 -16.80 2.62 -18.60
CA GLU A 278 -17.77 1.50 -18.53
C GLU A 278 -18.81 1.70 -17.40
N TYR A 279 -18.53 2.56 -16.41
CA TYR A 279 -19.37 2.72 -15.21
C TYR A 279 -20.17 4.03 -15.20
N LEU A 280 -19.54 5.14 -15.58
CA LEU A 280 -20.15 6.47 -15.58
C LEU A 280 -19.64 7.25 -16.80
N ASN A 281 -20.56 7.97 -17.46
CA ASN A 281 -20.19 8.95 -18.48
C ASN A 281 -19.78 10.30 -17.84
N GLU A 282 -19.25 11.22 -18.65
CA GLU A 282 -18.76 12.52 -18.16
C GLU A 282 -19.85 13.37 -17.47
N GLU A 283 -21.07 13.37 -18.00
CA GLU A 283 -22.21 14.11 -17.43
C GLU A 283 -22.61 13.55 -16.06
N GLU A 284 -22.66 12.21 -15.93
CA GLU A 284 -22.91 11.54 -14.65
C GLU A 284 -21.81 11.85 -13.63
N ILE A 285 -20.54 11.83 -14.05
CA ILE A 285 -19.40 12.18 -13.18
C ILE A 285 -19.54 13.61 -12.68
N GLU A 286 -19.85 14.58 -13.56
CA GLU A 286 -20.02 15.99 -13.17
C GLU A 286 -21.17 16.15 -12.17
N LYS A 287 -22.34 15.57 -12.48
CA LYS A 287 -23.52 15.61 -11.61
C LYS A 287 -23.23 15.00 -10.24
N LEU A 288 -22.71 13.78 -10.18
CA LEU A 288 -22.45 13.08 -8.92
C LEU A 288 -21.35 13.77 -8.11
N SER A 289 -20.34 14.33 -8.78
CA SER A 289 -19.28 15.10 -8.12
C SER A 289 -19.85 16.33 -7.41
N TYR A 290 -20.77 17.06 -8.08
CA TYR A 290 -21.44 18.20 -7.46
C TYR A 290 -22.29 17.77 -6.26
N ILE A 291 -23.12 16.74 -6.42
CA ILE A 291 -23.96 16.20 -5.33
C ILE A 291 -23.08 15.87 -4.13
N ARG A 292 -21.98 15.13 -4.35
CA ARG A 292 -21.04 14.75 -3.29
C ARG A 292 -20.34 15.95 -2.65
N GLN A 293 -20.02 17.00 -3.42
CA GLN A 293 -19.46 18.24 -2.90
C GLN A 293 -20.43 18.94 -1.94
N VAL A 294 -21.73 18.92 -2.24
CA VAL A 294 -22.81 19.48 -1.39
C VAL A 294 -23.09 18.60 -0.17
N MET A 295 -23.02 17.28 -0.31
CA MET A 295 -23.22 16.34 0.81
C MET A 295 -22.21 16.57 1.95
N ARG A 296 -20.94 16.87 1.65
CA ARG A 296 -19.87 17.00 2.67
C ARG A 296 -20.21 18.00 3.79
N PRO A 297 -20.52 19.28 3.50
CA PRO A 297 -20.92 20.21 4.55
C PRO A 297 -22.29 19.86 5.17
N MET A 298 -23.19 19.23 4.42
CA MET A 298 -24.48 18.78 4.97
C MET A 298 -24.31 17.71 6.05
N GLN A 299 -23.38 16.77 5.88
CA GLN A 299 -23.05 15.74 6.89
C GLN A 299 -22.59 16.35 8.22
N GLU A 300 -21.93 17.50 8.18
CA GLU A 300 -21.45 18.18 9.39
C GLU A 300 -22.58 18.89 10.14
N VAL A 301 -23.54 19.43 9.42
CA VAL A 301 -24.67 20.21 9.97
C VAL A 301 -25.84 19.31 10.36
N LEU A 302 -26.16 18.31 9.54
CA LEU A 302 -27.32 17.43 9.68
C LEU A 302 -26.95 16.11 10.36
N LYS A 303 -26.33 16.18 11.55
CA LYS A 303 -25.83 15.00 12.27
C LYS A 303 -26.88 13.94 12.61
N ASN A 304 -28.16 14.32 12.63
CA ASN A 304 -29.29 13.42 12.93
C ASN A 304 -29.90 12.79 11.67
N LYS A 305 -29.36 13.09 10.49
CA LYS A 305 -29.84 12.56 9.21
C LYS A 305 -28.97 11.39 8.75
N THR A 306 -29.62 10.41 8.15
CA THR A 306 -28.95 9.28 7.50
C THR A 306 -28.21 9.72 6.24
N GLU A 307 -27.25 8.92 5.76
CA GLU A 307 -26.54 9.18 4.51
C GLU A 307 -27.51 9.27 3.31
N GLN A 308 -28.57 8.45 3.34
CA GLN A 308 -29.66 8.46 2.37
C GLN A 308 -30.39 9.81 2.32
N GLU A 309 -30.85 10.29 3.47
CA GLU A 309 -31.54 11.58 3.56
C GLU A 309 -30.63 12.73 3.09
N ILE A 310 -29.34 12.68 3.43
CA ILE A 310 -28.39 13.72 3.00
C ILE A 310 -28.20 13.71 1.49
N VAL A 311 -28.12 12.53 0.86
CA VAL A 311 -28.07 12.39 -0.61
C VAL A 311 -29.29 13.03 -1.26
N GLU A 312 -30.49 12.81 -0.71
CA GLU A 312 -31.74 13.35 -1.25
C GLU A 312 -31.78 14.89 -1.16
N HIS A 313 -31.36 15.47 -0.04
CA HIS A 313 -31.25 16.93 0.10
C HIS A 313 -30.22 17.53 -0.87
N ALA A 314 -29.09 16.84 -1.07
CA ALA A 314 -28.07 17.28 -2.01
C ALA A 314 -28.56 17.23 -3.47
N LEU A 315 -29.39 16.22 -3.83
CA LEU A 315 -30.05 16.15 -5.13
C LEU A 315 -31.00 17.33 -5.34
N GLU A 316 -31.82 17.69 -4.35
CA GLU A 316 -32.70 18.86 -4.45
C GLU A 316 -31.92 20.16 -4.69
N CYS A 317 -30.77 20.32 -4.03
CA CYS A 317 -29.88 21.45 -4.25
C CYS A 317 -29.31 21.48 -5.68
N TYR A 318 -28.97 20.32 -6.24
CA TYR A 318 -28.51 20.22 -7.63
C TYR A 318 -29.62 20.57 -8.62
N SER A 319 -30.84 20.04 -8.45
CA SER A 319 -31.97 20.33 -9.33
C SER A 319 -32.27 21.83 -9.41
N LYS A 320 -32.26 22.53 -8.26
CA LYS A 320 -32.44 24.01 -8.19
C LYS A 320 -31.32 24.80 -8.87
N LEU A 321 -30.11 24.24 -8.99
CA LEU A 321 -29.00 24.87 -9.71
C LEU A 321 -29.17 24.72 -11.22
N VAL A 322 -29.57 23.51 -11.68
CA VAL A 322 -29.77 23.22 -13.10
C VAL A 322 -30.95 24.01 -13.66
N GLU A 323 -32.05 24.14 -12.91
CA GLU A 323 -33.21 24.97 -13.30
C GLU A 323 -32.89 26.47 -13.47
N LYS A 324 -31.76 26.95 -12.93
CA LYS A 324 -31.31 28.35 -13.02
C LYS A 324 -30.31 28.62 -14.15
N LYS A 325 -29.82 27.59 -14.84
CA LYS A 325 -28.89 27.71 -15.98
C LYS A 325 -29.66 27.75 -17.31
#